data_AF-A0A382HRT6-F1
#
_entry.id   AF-A0A382HRT6-F1
#
_cell.length_a   1.000
_cell.length_b   1.000
_cell.length_c   1.000
_cell.angle_alpha   90.00
_cell.angle_beta   90.00
_cell.angle_gamma   90.00
#
_symmetry.space_group_name_H-M   'P 1'
#
loop_
_entity.id
_entity.type
_entity.pdbx_description
1 polymer ?
#
loop_
_entity_poly.entity_id
_entity_poly.type
_entity_poly.pdbx_seq_one_letter_code
_entity_poly.pdbx_strand_id
1 'polypeptide(L)'
;MKTSVLNSMEKTDRFSWGFLGILVTAAILVPLGNLLIPETSPLHVPTYLISLLGKYLCFALLAMSVDLIWGFGGILSLGHGAFFALGGYTMGMHLMRQIGDRGVYGNPLLPDFMVFLNWDQLPWYWHGFDSFIFSALMALLVPGILAFAFGWFAFRSRVTGVYFAIISQAMTFALMLAFFRND
;
A
#
# COMPACT_ATOMS: atom_id res chain seq x y z
N MET A 1 -37.00 -8.99 -2.67
CA MET A 1 -35.95 -8.68 -1.67
C MET A 1 -34.58 -8.38 -2.28
N LYS A 2 -34.07 -9.17 -3.24
CA LYS A 2 -32.79 -8.87 -3.94
C LYS A 2 -32.79 -7.58 -4.78
N THR A 3 -33.92 -7.21 -5.40
CA THR A 3 -34.06 -6.00 -6.23
C THR A 3 -34.04 -4.70 -5.42
N SER A 4 -34.42 -4.72 -4.14
CA SER A 4 -34.43 -3.53 -3.28
C SER A 4 -33.03 -3.12 -2.80
N VAL A 5 -32.12 -4.09 -2.60
CA VAL A 5 -30.73 -3.83 -2.21
C VAL A 5 -29.92 -3.34 -3.41
N LEU A 6 -30.17 -3.88 -4.62
CA LEU A 6 -29.55 -3.37 -5.85
C LEU A 6 -29.97 -1.93 -6.13
N ASN A 7 -31.25 -1.58 -5.96
CA ASN A 7 -31.74 -0.20 -6.14
C ASN A 7 -31.24 0.77 -5.05
N SER A 8 -30.85 0.30 -3.86
CA SER A 8 -30.23 1.16 -2.84
C SER A 8 -28.75 1.41 -3.10
N MET A 9 -28.05 0.47 -3.77
CA MET A 9 -26.67 0.67 -4.22
C MET A 9 -26.58 1.59 -5.45
N GLU A 10 -27.64 1.66 -6.26
CA GLU A 10 -27.69 2.52 -7.46
C GLU A 10 -27.94 4.01 -7.15
N LYS A 11 -28.50 4.31 -5.97
CA LYS A 11 -28.47 5.69 -5.43
C LYS A 11 -27.09 5.95 -4.85
N THR A 12 -26.10 6.11 -5.71
CA THR A 12 -24.82 6.69 -5.30
C THR A 12 -25.11 8.12 -4.84
N ASP A 13 -25.10 8.32 -3.52
CA ASP A 13 -25.43 9.62 -2.93
C ASP A 13 -24.53 10.71 -3.51
N ARG A 14 -25.14 11.84 -3.89
CA ARG A 14 -24.47 13.04 -4.37
C ARG A 14 -23.35 13.51 -3.42
N PHE A 15 -23.49 13.16 -2.15
CA PHE A 15 -22.48 13.37 -1.11
C PHE A 15 -21.19 12.57 -1.36
N SER A 16 -21.29 11.28 -1.70
CA SER A 16 -20.13 10.41 -1.96
C SER A 16 -19.31 10.89 -3.16
N TRP A 17 -19.98 11.32 -4.23
CA TRP A 17 -19.31 11.95 -5.38
C TRP A 17 -18.63 13.28 -5.02
N GLY A 18 -19.28 14.10 -4.18
CA GLY A 18 -18.69 15.33 -3.67
C GLY A 18 -17.43 15.07 -2.85
N PHE A 19 -17.47 14.09 -1.95
CA PHE A 19 -16.34 13.68 -1.13
C PHE A 19 -15.17 13.15 -1.99
N LEU A 20 -15.44 12.26 -2.95
CA LEU A 20 -14.41 11.76 -3.88
C LEU A 20 -13.81 12.88 -4.72
N GLY A 21 -14.63 13.82 -5.19
CA GLY A 21 -14.17 14.99 -5.92
C GLY A 21 -13.22 15.86 -5.10
N ILE A 22 -13.54 16.12 -3.83
CA ILE A 22 -12.66 16.86 -2.90
C ILE A 22 -11.34 16.10 -2.70
N LEU A 23 -11.40 14.79 -2.50
CA LEU A 23 -10.22 13.97 -2.24
C LEU A 23 -9.26 13.96 -3.45
N VAL A 24 -9.78 13.77 -4.66
CA VAL A 24 -8.99 13.84 -5.90
C VAL A 24 -8.40 15.23 -6.11
N THR A 25 -9.21 16.27 -5.86
CA THR A 25 -8.75 17.66 -6.00
C THR A 25 -7.63 17.97 -5.01
N ALA A 26 -7.76 17.54 -3.74
CA ALA A 26 -6.72 17.70 -2.74
C ALA A 26 -5.44 16.91 -3.10
N ALA A 27 -5.58 15.68 -3.61
CA ALA A 27 -4.45 14.85 -4.03
C ALA A 27 -3.62 15.48 -5.16
N ILE A 28 -4.21 16.34 -5.97
CA ILE A 28 -3.52 17.07 -7.04
C ILE A 28 -3.04 18.44 -6.57
N LEU A 29 -3.92 19.23 -5.93
CA LEU A 29 -3.60 20.60 -5.53
C LEU A 29 -2.51 20.68 -4.45
N VAL A 30 -2.47 19.73 -3.53
CA VAL A 30 -1.49 19.75 -2.42
C VAL A 30 -0.05 19.58 -2.94
N PRO A 31 0.28 18.57 -3.79
CA PRO A 31 1.59 18.50 -4.44
C PRO A 31 1.90 19.70 -5.34
N LEU A 32 0.92 20.18 -6.11
CA LEU A 32 1.11 21.37 -6.96
C LEU A 32 1.41 22.62 -6.14
N GLY A 33 0.77 22.79 -4.99
CA GLY A 33 1.03 23.89 -4.07
C GLY A 33 2.42 23.84 -3.43
N ASN A 34 3.05 22.67 -3.37
CA ASN A 34 4.44 22.55 -2.94
C ASN A 34 5.42 22.84 -4.08
N LEU A 35 5.11 22.41 -5.31
CA LEU A 35 6.01 22.55 -6.47
C LEU A 35 5.96 23.93 -7.14
N LEU A 36 4.78 24.56 -7.22
CA LEU A 36 4.56 25.78 -8.00
C LEU A 36 4.64 27.07 -7.17
N ILE A 37 4.40 26.99 -5.86
CA ILE A 37 4.37 28.16 -4.98
C ILE A 37 5.75 28.32 -4.33
N PRO A 38 6.39 29.50 -4.41
CA PRO A 38 7.67 29.74 -3.75
C PRO A 38 7.58 29.59 -2.23
N GLU A 39 8.64 29.08 -1.59
CA GLU A 39 8.70 28.85 -0.13
C GLU A 39 8.47 30.10 0.72
N THR A 40 8.71 31.29 0.14
CA THR A 40 8.50 32.59 0.81
C THR A 40 7.04 33.03 0.86
N SER A 41 6.16 32.38 0.10
CA SER A 41 4.74 32.70 0.06
C SER A 41 4.00 32.07 1.25
N PRO A 42 3.06 32.77 1.90
CA PRO A 42 2.24 32.20 2.97
C PRO A 42 1.32 31.06 2.50
N LEU A 43 1.15 30.89 1.18
CA LEU A 43 0.36 29.80 0.58
C LEU A 43 1.20 28.57 0.20
N HIS A 44 2.51 28.57 0.46
CA HIS A 44 3.36 27.43 0.16
C HIS A 44 2.95 26.22 1.01
N VAL A 45 2.77 25.07 0.36
CA VAL A 45 2.51 23.81 1.05
C VAL A 45 3.85 23.20 1.44
N PRO A 46 4.19 23.08 2.74
CA PRO A 46 5.48 22.55 3.15
C PRO A 46 5.55 21.03 2.94
N THR A 47 6.74 20.53 2.60
CA THR A 47 6.97 19.11 2.24
C THR A 47 6.53 18.13 3.34
N TYR A 48 6.69 18.49 4.62
CA TYR A 48 6.27 17.62 5.72
C TYR A 48 4.74 17.39 5.73
N LEU A 49 3.95 18.37 5.28
CA LEU A 49 2.48 18.27 5.26
C LEU A 49 2.04 17.28 4.18
N ILE A 50 2.73 17.25 3.04
CA ILE A 50 2.51 16.23 1.99
C ILE A 50 2.78 14.84 2.56
N SER A 51 3.92 14.64 3.20
CA SER A 51 4.28 13.34 3.81
C SER A 51 3.27 12.91 4.87
N LEU A 52 2.80 13.85 5.70
CA LEU A 52 1.82 13.58 6.75
C LEU A 52 0.45 13.24 6.18
N LEU A 53 -0.02 14.00 5.17
CA LEU A 53 -1.27 13.74 4.48
C LEU A 53 -1.25 12.38 3.78
N GLY A 54 -0.15 12.07 3.07
CA GLY A 54 0.06 10.76 2.44
C GLY A 54 -0.01 9.63 3.45
N LYS A 55 0.63 9.78 4.62
CA LYS A 55 0.57 8.80 5.72
C LYS A 55 -0.87 8.58 6.22
N TYR A 56 -1.63 9.65 6.44
CA TYR A 56 -3.01 9.54 6.90
C TYR A 56 -3.94 8.93 5.85
N LEU A 57 -3.78 9.29 4.57
CA LEU A 57 -4.51 8.67 3.47
C LEU A 57 -4.21 7.18 3.34
N CYS A 58 -2.94 6.78 3.48
CA CYS A 58 -2.54 5.38 3.51
C CYS A 58 -3.23 4.60 4.64
N PHE A 59 -3.27 5.15 5.85
CA PHE A 59 -3.98 4.50 6.98
C PHE A 59 -5.50 4.52 6.80
N ALA A 60 -6.07 5.55 6.19
CA ALA A 60 -7.50 5.60 5.87
C ALA A 60 -7.87 4.52 4.84
N LEU A 61 -7.07 4.35 3.79
CA LEU A 61 -7.25 3.27 2.81
C LEU A 61 -7.14 1.88 3.44
N LEU A 62 -6.17 1.69 4.35
CA LEU A 62 -6.04 0.45 5.10
C LEU A 62 -7.27 0.19 5.98
N ALA A 63 -7.74 1.21 6.71
CA ALA A 63 -8.93 1.10 7.55
C ALA A 63 -10.18 0.77 6.72
N MET A 64 -10.37 1.44 5.58
CA MET A 64 -11.46 1.13 4.64
C MET A 64 -11.37 -0.30 4.09
N SER A 65 -10.18 -0.79 3.74
CA SER A 65 -10.00 -2.17 3.28
C SER A 65 -10.44 -3.20 4.33
N VAL A 66 -10.08 -2.97 5.61
CA VAL A 66 -10.50 -3.83 6.71
C VAL A 66 -12.01 -3.75 6.95
N ASP A 67 -12.59 -2.53 6.88
CA ASP A 67 -14.03 -2.31 7.02
C ASP A 67 -14.83 -3.02 5.90
N LEU A 68 -14.34 -3.03 4.66
CA LEU A 68 -15.01 -3.75 3.57
C LEU A 68 -15.07 -5.26 3.82
N ILE A 69 -14.03 -5.86 4.41
CA ILE A 69 -14.02 -7.31 4.65
C ILE A 69 -14.80 -7.67 5.90
N TRP A 70 -14.62 -6.91 6.98
CA TRP A 70 -15.26 -7.21 8.25
C TRP A 70 -16.68 -6.63 8.33
N GLY A 71 -16.86 -5.37 8.00
CA GLY A 71 -18.14 -4.67 8.02
C GLY A 71 -19.09 -5.14 6.92
N PHE A 72 -18.64 -5.16 5.66
CA PHE A 72 -19.49 -5.61 4.54
C PHE A 72 -19.44 -7.12 4.31
N GLY A 73 -18.24 -7.71 4.30
CA GLY A 73 -18.07 -9.16 4.08
C GLY A 73 -18.44 -10.03 5.28
N GLY A 74 -18.53 -9.47 6.50
CA GLY A 74 -18.82 -10.22 7.71
C GLY A 74 -17.70 -11.16 8.17
N ILE A 75 -16.50 -11.05 7.59
CA ILE A 75 -15.35 -11.91 7.89
C ILE A 75 -14.32 -11.10 8.67
N LEU A 76 -14.00 -11.52 9.89
CA LEU A 76 -12.95 -10.85 10.66
C LEU A 76 -11.56 -11.29 10.17
N SER A 77 -10.85 -10.39 9.50
CA SER A 77 -9.47 -10.59 9.03
C SER A 77 -8.47 -9.81 9.88
N LEU A 78 -7.80 -10.47 10.82
CA LEU A 78 -6.77 -9.83 11.67
C LEU A 78 -5.37 -9.80 11.03
N GLY A 79 -5.14 -10.53 9.93
CA GLY A 79 -3.87 -10.54 9.20
C GLY A 79 -3.73 -9.49 8.10
N HIS A 80 -4.62 -8.49 8.05
CA HIS A 80 -4.77 -7.60 6.89
C HIS A 80 -3.53 -6.74 6.60
N GLY A 81 -2.77 -6.40 7.64
CA GLY A 81 -1.54 -5.63 7.52
C GLY A 81 -0.47 -6.31 6.67
N ALA A 82 -0.50 -7.64 6.50
CA ALA A 82 0.45 -8.35 5.65
C ALA A 82 0.35 -7.93 4.17
N PHE A 83 -0.86 -7.85 3.63
CA PHE A 83 -1.10 -7.44 2.24
C PHE A 83 -0.71 -5.98 2.02
N PHE A 84 -1.07 -5.12 2.97
CA PHE A 84 -0.71 -3.71 2.94
C PHE A 84 0.80 -3.49 3.01
N ALA A 85 1.50 -4.22 3.88
CA ALA A 85 2.94 -4.16 4.01
C ALA A 85 3.66 -4.61 2.72
N LEU A 86 3.20 -5.68 2.08
CA LEU A 86 3.80 -6.14 0.81
C LEU A 86 3.62 -5.13 -0.33
N GLY A 87 2.42 -4.55 -0.47
CA GLY A 87 2.19 -3.47 -1.43
C GLY A 87 3.07 -2.25 -1.15
N GLY A 88 3.12 -1.80 0.12
CA GLY A 88 3.99 -0.70 0.53
C GLY A 88 5.48 -0.98 0.30
N TYR A 89 5.92 -2.23 0.54
CA TYR A 89 7.31 -2.65 0.37
C TYR A 89 7.75 -2.58 -1.10
N THR A 90 6.89 -2.99 -2.03
CA THR A 90 7.18 -2.89 -3.48
C THR A 90 7.40 -1.45 -3.93
N MET A 91 6.61 -0.50 -3.41
CA MET A 91 6.81 0.92 -3.68
C MET A 91 8.04 1.47 -2.93
N GLY A 92 8.31 0.96 -1.73
CA GLY A 92 9.53 1.26 -0.99
C GLY A 92 10.79 0.90 -1.76
N MET A 93 10.82 -0.28 -2.41
CA MET A 93 11.91 -0.66 -3.31
C MET A 93 12.09 0.35 -4.45
N HIS A 94 11.00 0.77 -5.08
CA HIS A 94 11.03 1.77 -6.16
C HIS A 94 11.62 3.10 -5.69
N LEU A 95 11.11 3.64 -4.58
CA LEU A 95 11.58 4.90 -4.03
C LEU A 95 13.06 4.84 -3.63
N MET A 96 13.52 3.71 -3.09
CA MET A 96 14.94 3.50 -2.79
C MET A 96 15.81 3.44 -4.04
N ARG A 97 15.30 2.88 -5.14
CA ARG A 97 15.98 2.89 -6.45
C ARG A 97 16.04 4.29 -7.06
N GLN A 98 15.03 5.12 -6.83
CA GLN A 98 14.95 6.50 -7.34
C GLN A 98 15.89 7.49 -6.62
N ILE A 99 16.38 7.15 -5.41
CA ILE A 99 17.39 7.97 -4.72
C ILE A 99 18.70 7.98 -5.53
N GLY A 100 19.19 6.79 -5.91
CA GLY A 100 20.37 6.63 -6.77
C GLY A 100 21.60 7.42 -6.30
N ASP A 101 22.18 8.21 -7.20
CA ASP A 101 23.37 9.05 -6.99
C ASP A 101 23.14 10.21 -5.99
N ARG A 102 21.89 10.50 -5.64
CA ARG A 102 21.53 11.50 -4.60
C ARG A 102 21.66 10.94 -3.18
N GLY A 103 21.94 9.64 -3.06
CA GLY A 103 22.20 8.98 -1.79
C GLY A 103 23.53 9.41 -1.16
N VAL A 104 23.71 9.07 0.11
CA VAL A 104 24.92 9.39 0.90
C VAL A 104 26.16 8.77 0.26
N TYR A 105 26.03 7.57 -0.32
CA TYR A 105 27.15 6.87 -0.95
C TYR A 105 27.29 7.15 -2.45
N GLY A 106 26.36 7.90 -3.05
CA GLY A 106 26.41 8.28 -4.46
C GLY A 106 26.42 7.11 -5.46
N ASN A 107 25.93 5.93 -5.07
CA ASN A 107 25.94 4.75 -5.93
C ASN A 107 24.72 4.75 -6.86
N PRO A 108 24.91 4.78 -8.20
CA PRO A 108 23.78 4.82 -9.15
C PRO A 108 23.02 3.48 -9.27
N LEU A 109 23.59 2.38 -8.78
CA LEU A 109 23.05 1.02 -8.92
C LEU A 109 22.55 0.42 -7.61
N LEU A 110 23.19 0.70 -6.49
CA LEU A 110 22.84 0.11 -5.20
C LEU A 110 22.18 1.15 -4.30
N PRO A 111 21.00 0.86 -3.71
CA PRO A 111 20.45 1.68 -2.64
C PRO A 111 21.44 1.85 -1.48
N ASP A 112 21.42 3.00 -0.81
CA ASP A 112 22.37 3.36 0.24
C ASP A 112 22.50 2.30 1.35
N PHE A 113 21.40 1.65 1.75
CA PHE A 113 21.45 0.62 2.79
C PHE A 113 22.20 -0.65 2.34
N MET A 114 22.16 -1.00 1.04
CA MET A 114 22.92 -2.12 0.49
C MET A 114 24.41 -1.81 0.44
N VAL A 115 24.75 -0.56 0.09
CA VAL A 115 26.13 -0.08 0.14
C VAL A 115 26.65 -0.09 1.58
N PHE A 116 25.85 0.40 2.54
CA PHE A 116 26.17 0.35 3.97
C PHE A 116 26.41 -1.08 4.47
N LEU A 117 25.68 -2.07 3.94
CA LEU A 117 25.83 -3.48 4.26
C LEU A 117 26.95 -4.19 3.46
N ASN A 118 27.77 -3.46 2.68
CA ASN A 118 28.82 -4.02 1.80
C ASN A 118 28.29 -5.04 0.78
N TRP A 119 27.16 -4.76 0.12
CA TRP A 119 26.70 -5.60 -0.99
C TRP A 119 27.39 -5.16 -2.29
N ASP A 120 27.87 -6.12 -3.08
CA ASP A 120 28.60 -5.83 -4.32
C ASP A 120 27.68 -5.66 -5.54
N GLN A 121 26.49 -6.27 -5.51
CA GLN A 121 25.59 -6.36 -6.67
C GLN A 121 24.12 -6.27 -6.28
N LEU A 122 23.31 -5.76 -7.20
CA LEU A 122 21.88 -5.63 -6.99
C LEU A 122 21.24 -7.02 -7.01
N PRO A 123 20.42 -7.39 -6.01
CA PRO A 123 19.81 -8.70 -5.96
C PRO A 123 18.80 -8.87 -7.09
N TRP A 124 18.65 -10.11 -7.56
CA TRP A 124 17.82 -10.39 -8.73
C TRP A 124 16.36 -9.92 -8.56
N TYR A 125 15.82 -10.02 -7.34
CA TYR A 125 14.43 -9.64 -7.03
C TYR A 125 14.22 -8.11 -6.93
N TRP A 126 15.28 -7.31 -6.99
CA TRP A 126 15.21 -5.84 -7.09
C TRP A 126 15.23 -5.33 -8.54
N HIS A 127 15.49 -6.19 -9.52
CA HIS A 127 15.45 -5.78 -10.92
C HIS A 127 14.03 -5.39 -11.36
N GLY A 128 13.94 -4.34 -12.18
CA GLY A 128 12.68 -3.78 -12.68
C GLY A 128 12.08 -2.70 -11.78
N PHE A 129 12.47 -2.63 -10.50
CA PHE A 129 11.98 -1.60 -9.56
C PHE A 129 12.51 -0.19 -9.84
N ASP A 130 13.37 0.00 -10.84
CA ASP A 130 13.67 1.31 -11.42
C ASP A 130 12.49 1.89 -12.24
N SER A 131 11.65 1.05 -12.83
CA SER A 131 10.48 1.46 -13.61
C SER A 131 9.23 1.63 -12.75
N PHE A 132 8.63 2.82 -12.78
CA PHE A 132 7.40 3.10 -12.03
C PHE A 132 6.26 2.16 -12.40
N ILE A 133 6.07 1.87 -13.69
CA ILE A 133 4.97 1.02 -14.17
C ILE A 133 5.15 -0.39 -13.63
N PHE A 134 6.36 -0.92 -13.68
CA PHE A 134 6.67 -2.24 -13.13
C PHE A 134 6.39 -2.28 -11.62
N SER A 135 6.87 -1.29 -10.88
CA SER A 135 6.65 -1.20 -9.44
C SER A 135 5.17 -1.05 -9.06
N ALA A 136 4.40 -0.25 -9.81
CA ALA A 136 2.96 -0.09 -9.60
C ALA A 136 2.20 -1.40 -9.88
N LEU A 137 2.58 -2.13 -10.92
CA LEU A 137 2.03 -3.46 -11.19
C LEU A 137 2.39 -4.46 -10.08
N MET A 138 3.64 -4.48 -9.62
CA MET A 138 4.06 -5.35 -8.52
C MET A 138 3.37 -4.99 -7.20
N ALA A 139 3.09 -3.72 -6.95
CA ALA A 139 2.32 -3.28 -5.77
C ALA A 139 0.91 -3.84 -5.71
N LEU A 140 0.33 -4.18 -6.87
CA LEU A 140 -0.95 -4.88 -6.97
C LEU A 140 -0.76 -6.40 -6.99
N LEU A 141 0.15 -6.89 -7.83
CA LEU A 141 0.32 -8.32 -8.10
C LEU A 141 0.90 -9.08 -6.91
N VAL A 142 1.89 -8.55 -6.21
CA VAL A 142 2.53 -9.25 -5.08
C VAL A 142 1.53 -9.53 -3.95
N PRO A 143 0.85 -8.53 -3.37
CA PRO A 143 -0.19 -8.81 -2.37
C PRO A 143 -1.39 -9.54 -2.99
N GLY A 144 -1.73 -9.29 -4.27
CA GLY A 144 -2.82 -9.95 -4.97
C GLY A 144 -2.63 -11.46 -5.15
N ILE A 145 -1.43 -11.91 -5.51
CA ILE A 145 -1.07 -13.33 -5.63
C ILE A 145 -1.14 -14.00 -4.26
N LEU A 146 -0.60 -13.36 -3.23
CA LEU A 146 -0.70 -13.87 -1.87
C LEU A 146 -2.17 -13.97 -1.42
N ALA A 147 -2.97 -12.94 -1.68
CA ALA A 147 -4.39 -12.90 -1.35
C ALA A 147 -5.17 -13.98 -2.11
N PHE A 148 -4.84 -14.22 -3.38
CA PHE A 148 -5.42 -15.27 -4.18
C PHE A 148 -5.09 -16.66 -3.62
N ALA A 149 -3.81 -16.93 -3.33
CA ALA A 149 -3.38 -18.22 -2.77
C ALA A 149 -4.05 -18.46 -1.40
N PHE A 150 -3.97 -17.48 -0.50
CA PHE A 150 -4.60 -17.53 0.82
C PHE A 150 -6.11 -17.73 0.72
N GLY A 151 -6.79 -16.91 -0.08
CA GLY A 151 -8.24 -16.97 -0.29
C GLY A 151 -8.67 -18.31 -0.88
N TRP A 152 -7.92 -18.82 -1.87
CA TRP A 152 -8.21 -20.13 -2.47
C TRP A 152 -8.21 -21.24 -1.41
N PHE A 153 -7.20 -21.32 -0.56
CA PHE A 153 -7.13 -22.33 0.50
C PHE A 153 -8.20 -22.12 1.58
N ALA A 154 -8.42 -20.87 2.01
CA ALA A 154 -9.39 -20.53 3.05
C ALA A 154 -10.83 -20.86 2.62
N PHE A 155 -11.21 -20.47 1.40
CA PHE A 155 -12.58 -20.68 0.90
C PHE A 155 -12.81 -22.12 0.45
N ARG A 156 -11.83 -22.77 -0.18
CA ARG A 156 -11.93 -24.21 -0.52
C ARG A 156 -12.15 -25.07 0.71
N SER A 157 -11.49 -24.72 1.82
CA SER A 157 -11.61 -25.41 3.10
C SER A 157 -12.86 -24.99 3.91
N ARG A 158 -13.70 -24.12 3.35
CA ARG A 158 -14.92 -23.58 3.99
C ARG A 158 -14.65 -23.01 5.40
N VAL A 159 -13.52 -22.32 5.58
CA VAL A 159 -13.15 -21.72 6.86
C VAL A 159 -14.07 -20.54 7.16
N THR A 160 -14.67 -20.51 8.35
CA THR A 160 -15.60 -19.44 8.76
C THR A 160 -15.29 -18.91 10.15
N GLY A 161 -15.68 -17.65 10.40
CA GLY A 161 -15.62 -17.02 11.71
C GLY A 161 -14.21 -16.93 12.28
N VAL A 162 -14.05 -17.33 13.54
CA VAL A 162 -12.81 -17.19 14.32
C VAL A 162 -11.63 -17.92 13.67
N TYR A 163 -11.86 -19.07 13.03
CA TYR A 163 -10.80 -19.82 12.37
C TYR A 163 -10.13 -19.02 11.26
N PHE A 164 -10.90 -18.22 10.50
CA PHE A 164 -10.34 -17.36 9.46
C PHE A 164 -9.41 -16.30 10.06
N ALA A 165 -9.82 -15.70 11.17
CA ALA A 165 -9.02 -14.72 11.89
C ALA A 165 -7.69 -15.34 12.36
N ILE A 166 -7.73 -16.51 13.01
CA ILE A 166 -6.53 -17.21 13.50
C ILE A 166 -5.57 -17.55 12.35
N ILE A 167 -6.08 -18.11 11.25
CA ILE A 167 -5.24 -18.47 10.10
C ILE A 167 -4.62 -17.21 9.47
N SER A 168 -5.38 -16.12 9.35
CA SER A 168 -4.85 -14.85 8.83
C SER A 168 -3.73 -14.28 9.70
N GLN A 169 -3.85 -14.35 11.03
CA GLN A 169 -2.78 -13.94 11.95
C GLN A 169 -1.57 -14.87 11.85
N ALA A 170 -1.79 -16.19 11.79
CA ALA A 170 -0.72 -17.16 11.63
C ALA A 170 0.08 -16.92 10.34
N MET A 171 -0.58 -16.57 9.24
CA MET A 171 0.07 -16.16 8.00
C MET A 171 0.90 -14.87 8.20
N THR A 172 0.35 -13.84 8.82
CA THR A 172 1.10 -12.60 9.10
C THR A 172 2.32 -12.86 9.97
N PHE A 173 2.18 -13.72 10.98
CA PHE A 173 3.29 -14.13 11.84
C PHE A 173 4.35 -14.94 11.08
N ALA A 174 3.94 -15.87 10.22
CA ALA A 174 4.85 -16.62 9.37
C ALA A 174 5.61 -15.71 8.39
N LEU A 175 4.95 -14.71 7.82
CA LEU A 175 5.60 -13.69 6.98
C LEU A 175 6.61 -12.88 7.78
N MET A 176 6.23 -12.39 8.97
CA MET A 176 7.16 -11.69 9.86
C MET A 176 8.42 -12.52 10.14
N LEU A 177 8.25 -13.81 10.49
CA LEU A 177 9.36 -14.72 10.71
C LEU A 177 10.21 -14.91 9.44
N ALA A 178 9.60 -15.00 8.27
CA ALA A 178 10.31 -15.13 7.00
C ALA A 178 11.17 -13.90 6.68
N PHE A 179 10.66 -12.68 6.93
CA PHE A 179 11.39 -11.43 6.73
C PHE A 179 12.51 -11.20 7.76
N PHE A 180 12.38 -11.76 8.97
CA PHE A 180 13.40 -11.68 10.01
C PHE A 180 14.43 -12.80 9.98
N ARG A 181 14.20 -13.81 9.14
CA ARG A 181 15.17 -14.88 8.97
C ARG A 181 16.41 -14.31 8.28
N ASN A 182 17.50 -14.27 9.02
CA ASN A 182 18.80 -13.80 8.57
C ASN A 182 19.72 -15.02 8.38
N ASP A 183 19.41 -15.81 7.35
CA ASP A 183 20.28 -16.87 6.84
C ASP A 183 21.17 -16.32 5.71
#